data_AF-A0A109ILY8-F1
#
_entry.id   AF-A0A109ILY8-F1
#
_cell.length_a   1.000
_cell.length_b   1.000
_cell.length_c   1.000
_cell.angle_alpha   90.00
_cell.angle_beta   90.00
_cell.angle_gamma   90.00
#
_symmetry.space_group_name_H-M   'P 1'
#
loop_
_entity.id
_entity.type
_entity.pdbx_description
1 polymer ?
#
loop_
_entity_poly.entity_id
_entity_poly.type
_entity_poly.pdbx_seq_one_letter_code
_entity_poly.pdbx_strand_id
1 'polypeptide(L)'
;MTAGSGRRSHGPLVAVLTALVVAVGCAAGGVGESGPEAPREPAPRQSSRPAAPPSPEAQTTRADGTTSVAEFKSDIEDAVTIAERYWAARFRTTGEQFRPIRRIVPYQREGEVSCAGQPLPRNNAVYCSRGDFIAYDVNWSVSAFRQVGDAFVFYLLGHEYAHGIQVRLGLRADFTIQQELQADCMAGAYLGDSVRDGTLKLDAGDLDEFREGLLAVGDDPDQPWFAEGSHGTAEQRTDWFFRGYERSLDACNLG
;
A
#
# COMPACT_ATOMS: atom_id res chain seq x y z
N MET A 1 -3.70 -0.70 -69.54
CA MET A 1 -4.50 -1.91 -69.28
C MET A 1 -4.46 -2.20 -67.79
N THR A 2 -5.64 -2.41 -67.23
CA THR A 2 -6.03 -2.44 -65.82
C THR A 2 -5.95 -3.84 -65.22
N ALA A 3 -5.53 -3.96 -63.95
CA ALA A 3 -6.04 -4.87 -62.91
C ALA A 3 -5.15 -4.69 -61.66
N GLY A 4 -5.61 -4.53 -60.42
CA GLY A 4 -6.94 -4.71 -59.84
C GLY A 4 -6.91 -5.78 -58.74
N SER A 5 -7.21 -5.36 -57.50
CA SER A 5 -7.49 -6.16 -56.28
C SER A 5 -6.27 -6.67 -55.49
N GLY A 6 -6.24 -6.66 -54.15
CA GLY A 6 -7.20 -6.21 -53.15
C GLY A 6 -6.56 -6.35 -51.76
N ARG A 7 -6.55 -5.27 -50.97
CA ARG A 7 -6.11 -5.26 -49.57
C ARG A 7 -7.16 -5.99 -48.71
N ARG A 8 -6.74 -6.97 -47.90
CA ARG A 8 -7.54 -7.51 -46.79
C ARG A 8 -7.11 -6.82 -45.50
N SER A 9 -8.01 -6.01 -44.96
CA SER A 9 -7.91 -5.42 -43.61
C SER A 9 -8.42 -6.44 -42.59
N HIS A 10 -7.57 -6.87 -41.66
CA HIS A 10 -7.99 -7.60 -40.47
C HIS A 10 -8.22 -6.59 -39.34
N GLY A 11 -9.48 -6.36 -38.98
CA GLY A 11 -9.84 -5.59 -37.79
C GLY A 11 -9.62 -6.39 -36.50
N PRO A 12 -9.40 -5.74 -35.36
CA PRO A 12 -9.15 -6.44 -34.11
C PRO A 12 -10.45 -7.00 -33.53
N LEU A 13 -10.42 -8.28 -33.17
CA LEU A 13 -11.44 -8.95 -32.36
C LEU A 13 -11.35 -8.41 -30.92
N VAL A 14 -12.36 -7.66 -30.50
CA VAL A 14 -12.57 -7.28 -29.10
C VAL A 14 -13.17 -8.49 -28.38
N ALA A 15 -12.38 -9.17 -27.57
CA ALA A 15 -12.86 -10.22 -26.66
C ALA A 15 -13.29 -9.55 -25.35
N VAL A 16 -14.61 -9.44 -25.15
CA VAL A 16 -15.21 -9.11 -23.86
C VAL A 16 -15.36 -10.41 -23.07
N LEU A 17 -14.61 -10.57 -21.98
CA LEU A 17 -14.78 -11.65 -21.02
C LEU A 17 -15.33 -11.05 -19.72
N THR A 18 -16.63 -11.23 -19.51
CA THR A 18 -17.36 -10.96 -18.28
C THR A 18 -17.10 -12.09 -17.28
N ALA A 19 -16.44 -11.77 -16.15
CA ALA A 19 -16.32 -12.71 -15.03
C ALA A 19 -17.60 -12.68 -14.18
N LEU A 20 -18.24 -13.85 -14.01
CA LEU A 20 -19.41 -14.07 -13.17
C LEU A 20 -18.93 -14.59 -11.80
N VAL A 21 -19.25 -13.87 -10.72
CA VAL A 21 -19.05 -14.36 -9.34
C VAL A 21 -20.33 -15.03 -8.87
N VAL A 22 -20.24 -16.32 -8.55
CA VAL A 22 -21.33 -17.10 -7.95
C VAL A 22 -21.16 -17.07 -6.44
N ALA A 23 -22.09 -16.41 -5.73
CA ALA A 23 -22.22 -16.49 -4.29
C ALA A 23 -23.16 -17.65 -3.93
N VAL A 24 -22.68 -18.61 -3.13
CA VAL A 24 -23.53 -19.60 -2.46
C VAL A 24 -23.42 -19.38 -0.95
N GLY A 25 -24.56 -19.04 -0.36
CA GLY A 25 -24.69 -18.71 1.06
C GLY A 25 -24.72 -19.93 1.98
N CYS A 26 -24.34 -19.69 3.24
CA CYS A 26 -24.56 -20.61 4.34
C CYS A 26 -25.97 -20.44 4.93
N ALA A 27 -26.59 -21.56 5.26
CA ALA A 27 -27.92 -21.65 5.85
C ALA A 27 -27.89 -21.60 7.39
N ALA A 28 -28.83 -20.83 7.93
CA ALA A 28 -29.60 -20.93 9.17
C ALA A 28 -29.12 -21.82 10.34
N GLY A 29 -29.06 -21.19 11.52
CA GLY A 29 -29.34 -21.79 12.82
C GLY A 29 -30.11 -20.81 13.72
N GLY A 30 -31.28 -21.22 14.23
CA GLY A 30 -32.04 -20.53 15.30
C GLY A 30 -31.31 -20.60 16.65
N VAL A 31 -31.82 -20.11 17.79
CA VAL A 31 -33.18 -20.12 18.35
C VAL A 31 -33.20 -19.20 19.59
N GLY A 32 -34.35 -18.56 19.88
CA GLY A 32 -34.86 -18.22 21.24
C GLY A 32 -34.16 -17.09 22.01
N GLU A 33 -34.77 -16.34 22.93
CA GLU A 33 -36.10 -16.35 23.53
C GLU A 33 -36.25 -15.02 24.32
N SER A 34 -37.49 -14.54 24.46
CA SER A 34 -37.89 -13.28 25.09
C SER A 34 -37.99 -13.34 26.62
N GLY A 35 -37.62 -12.27 27.34
CA GLY A 35 -37.95 -12.05 28.77
C GLY A 35 -37.68 -10.61 29.24
N PRO A 36 -38.38 -10.09 30.28
CA PRO A 36 -38.97 -8.75 30.24
C PRO A 36 -38.25 -7.63 31.01
N GLU A 37 -38.74 -6.41 30.75
CA GLU A 37 -38.31 -5.08 31.19
C GLU A 37 -38.67 -4.73 32.66
N ALA A 38 -37.79 -3.96 33.33
CA ALA A 38 -38.00 -3.35 34.65
C ALA A 38 -37.17 -2.03 34.77
N PRO A 39 -37.55 -1.06 35.63
CA PRO A 39 -37.59 0.37 35.26
C PRO A 39 -36.33 1.21 35.50
N ARG A 40 -36.30 2.37 34.82
CA ARG A 40 -35.31 3.46 34.91
C ARG A 40 -35.38 4.23 36.24
N GLU A 41 -34.20 4.61 36.75
CA GLU A 41 -34.00 5.62 37.80
C GLU A 41 -32.93 6.65 37.33
N PRO A 42 -33.00 7.96 37.68
CA PRO A 42 -32.19 8.99 37.05
C PRO A 42 -30.83 9.25 37.73
N ALA A 43 -29.93 9.85 36.94
CA ALA A 43 -28.49 10.07 37.14
C ALA A 43 -28.04 10.89 38.37
N PRO A 44 -26.73 10.85 38.69
CA PRO A 44 -26.01 12.00 39.20
C PRO A 44 -25.11 12.64 38.13
N ARG A 45 -25.14 13.97 38.08
CA ARG A 45 -24.27 14.84 37.27
C ARG A 45 -22.80 14.58 37.64
N GLN A 46 -21.95 14.31 36.64
CA GLN A 46 -20.50 14.35 36.82
C GLN A 46 -19.90 15.61 36.18
N SER A 47 -19.08 16.26 37.00
CA SER A 47 -18.33 17.48 36.80
C SER A 47 -17.35 17.35 35.62
N SER A 48 -17.37 18.35 34.74
CA SER A 48 -16.40 18.55 33.68
C SER A 48 -15.03 18.90 34.27
N ARG A 49 -14.06 17.98 34.12
CA ARG A 49 -12.64 18.22 34.33
C ARG A 49 -11.99 18.53 32.96
N PRO A 50 -11.05 19.48 32.84
CA PRO A 50 -10.41 19.78 31.55
C PRO A 50 -9.58 18.58 31.07
N ALA A 51 -9.75 18.21 29.80
CA ALA A 51 -8.96 17.18 29.15
C ALA A 51 -7.48 17.58 29.07
N ALA A 52 -6.60 16.64 29.42
CA ALA A 52 -5.18 16.73 29.11
C ALA A 52 -4.97 16.62 27.58
N PRO A 53 -3.87 17.16 27.02
CA PRO A 53 -3.57 17.02 25.60
C PRO A 53 -3.38 15.54 25.23
N PRO A 54 -3.78 15.10 24.03
CA PRO A 54 -3.63 13.71 23.61
C PRO A 54 -2.14 13.36 23.52
N SER A 55 -1.75 12.27 24.19
CA SER A 55 -0.57 11.49 23.81
C SER A 55 -0.72 11.05 22.35
N PRO A 56 0.36 10.83 21.59
CA PRO A 56 0.22 10.23 20.26
C PRO A 56 -0.35 8.82 20.44
N GLU A 57 -1.66 8.68 20.24
CA GLU A 57 -2.29 7.37 20.11
C GLU A 57 -1.64 6.68 18.91
N ALA A 58 -1.27 5.41 19.08
CA ALA A 58 -0.74 4.60 18.00
C ALA A 58 -1.70 4.66 16.82
N GLN A 59 -1.16 4.85 15.62
CA GLN A 59 -2.00 4.77 14.41
C GLN A 59 -2.37 3.31 14.21
N THR A 60 -3.67 3.05 14.07
CA THR A 60 -4.23 1.71 13.90
C THR A 60 -4.64 1.55 12.45
N THR A 61 -4.16 0.51 11.78
CA THR A 61 -4.93 -0.09 10.68
C THR A 61 -6.21 -0.62 11.32
N ARG A 62 -7.38 -0.17 10.86
CA ARG A 62 -8.69 -0.51 11.44
C ARG A 62 -9.27 -1.68 10.65
N ALA A 63 -9.07 -2.91 11.13
CA ALA A 63 -9.67 -4.09 10.49
C ALA A 63 -11.22 -4.10 10.52
N ASP A 64 -11.83 -3.38 11.47
CA ASP A 64 -13.30 -3.26 11.60
C ASP A 64 -13.85 -1.94 11.03
N GLY A 65 -13.02 -1.21 10.29
CA GLY A 65 -13.36 0.05 9.63
C GLY A 65 -14.31 -0.12 8.45
N THR A 66 -15.00 0.96 8.08
CA THR A 66 -15.70 0.99 6.79
C THR A 66 -14.67 1.16 5.68
N THR A 67 -14.83 0.56 4.49
CA THR A 67 -13.93 0.90 3.36
C THR A 67 -14.30 2.23 2.68
N SER A 68 -14.53 3.25 3.52
CA SER A 68 -14.98 4.58 3.14
C SER A 68 -13.84 5.42 2.56
N VAL A 69 -14.20 6.43 1.77
CA VAL A 69 -13.21 7.36 1.19
C VAL A 69 -12.54 8.22 2.25
N ALA A 70 -13.21 8.50 3.38
CA ALA A 70 -12.62 9.27 4.47
C ALA A 70 -11.54 8.47 5.20
N GLU A 71 -11.82 7.18 5.43
CA GLU A 71 -10.90 6.20 6.02
C GLU A 71 -9.66 6.02 5.15
N PHE A 72 -9.84 5.72 3.86
CA PHE A 72 -8.74 5.65 2.89
C PHE A 72 -7.83 6.89 2.91
N LYS A 73 -8.39 8.10 3.01
CA LYS A 73 -7.57 9.32 3.09
C LYS A 73 -6.76 9.41 4.38
N SER A 74 -7.38 9.06 5.52
CA SER A 74 -6.70 8.99 6.80
C SER A 74 -5.53 8.02 6.73
N ASP A 75 -5.74 6.83 6.16
CA ASP A 75 -4.71 5.79 6.16
C ASP A 75 -3.54 6.12 5.23
N ILE A 76 -3.79 6.84 4.12
CA ILE A 76 -2.73 7.39 3.28
C ILE A 76 -1.90 8.44 4.04
N GLU A 77 -2.55 9.35 4.79
CA GLU A 77 -1.88 10.37 5.59
C GLU A 77 -1.07 9.75 6.75
N ASP A 78 -1.63 8.71 7.38
CA ASP A 78 -0.99 7.94 8.44
C ASP A 78 0.22 7.18 7.90
N ALA A 79 0.08 6.41 6.81
CA ALA A 79 1.18 5.70 6.17
C ALA A 79 2.38 6.61 5.86
N VAL A 80 2.13 7.83 5.36
CA VAL A 80 3.19 8.82 5.10
C VAL A 80 3.81 9.33 6.40
N THR A 81 2.98 9.62 7.41
CA THR A 81 3.44 10.14 8.71
C THR A 81 4.32 9.13 9.46
N ILE A 82 3.92 7.86 9.50
CA ILE A 82 4.71 6.80 10.16
C ILE A 82 6.02 6.58 9.38
N ALA A 83 5.97 6.53 8.04
CA ALA A 83 7.17 6.38 7.22
C ALA A 83 8.17 7.52 7.47
N GLU A 84 7.71 8.77 7.52
CA GLU A 84 8.55 9.92 7.83
C GLU A 84 9.15 9.86 9.22
N ARG A 85 8.36 9.48 10.22
CA ARG A 85 8.84 9.31 11.60
C ARG A 85 9.92 8.22 11.68
N TYR A 86 9.67 7.08 11.04
CA TYR A 86 10.60 5.95 10.99
C TYR A 86 11.93 6.36 10.33
N TRP A 87 11.89 6.91 9.12
CA TRP A 87 13.10 7.29 8.40
C TRP A 87 13.83 8.47 9.06
N ALA A 88 13.11 9.43 9.65
CA ALA A 88 13.73 10.47 10.47
C ALA A 88 14.51 9.88 11.65
N ALA A 89 14.00 8.83 12.30
CA ALA A 89 14.70 8.15 13.37
C ALA A 89 15.96 7.42 12.86
N ARG A 90 15.86 6.70 11.74
CA ARG A 90 16.99 5.97 11.15
C ARG A 90 18.13 6.87 10.67
N PHE A 91 17.81 8.01 10.04
CA PHE A 91 18.85 8.96 9.63
C PHE A 91 19.51 9.65 10.82
N ARG A 92 18.77 9.91 11.91
CA ARG A 92 19.38 10.44 13.14
C ARG A 92 20.43 9.50 13.74
N THR A 93 20.27 8.19 13.63
CA THR A 93 21.26 7.23 14.17
C THR A 93 22.57 7.22 13.38
N THR A 94 22.55 7.63 12.11
CA THR A 94 23.75 7.72 11.27
C THR A 94 24.37 9.13 11.23
N GLY A 95 23.77 10.10 11.91
CA GLY A 95 24.20 11.51 11.90
C GLY A 95 23.81 12.27 10.62
N GLU A 96 23.06 11.64 9.72
CA GLU A 96 22.61 12.23 8.47
C GLU A 96 21.31 13.03 8.65
N GLN A 97 21.10 14.03 7.81
CA GLN A 97 19.84 14.79 7.80
C GLN A 97 18.79 14.10 6.94
N PHE A 98 17.70 13.65 7.57
CA PHE A 98 16.52 13.18 6.84
C PHE A 98 15.84 14.33 6.12
N ARG A 99 15.51 14.11 4.84
CA ARG A 99 14.66 15.01 4.04
C ARG A 99 13.41 14.23 3.63
N PRO A 100 12.20 14.59 4.10
CA PRO A 100 10.97 13.96 3.64
C PRO A 100 10.79 14.03 2.12
N ILE A 101 9.97 13.15 1.56
CA ILE A 101 9.53 13.26 0.16
C ILE A 101 8.66 14.51 0.02
N ARG A 102 8.99 15.37 -0.95
CA ARG A 102 8.41 16.73 -1.01
C ARG A 102 6.90 16.77 -1.18
N ARG A 103 6.29 15.81 -1.89
CA ARG A 103 4.85 15.79 -2.18
C ARG A 103 4.32 14.36 -2.34
N ILE A 104 3.06 14.18 -1.94
CA ILE A 104 2.24 13.01 -2.24
C ILE A 104 1.12 13.48 -3.16
N VAL A 105 1.01 12.88 -4.35
CA VAL A 105 0.20 13.41 -5.47
C VAL A 105 -0.81 12.35 -5.94
N PRO A 106 -2.06 12.38 -5.44
CA PRO A 106 -3.12 11.54 -6.00
C PRO A 106 -3.43 11.96 -7.45
N TYR A 107 -3.71 10.99 -8.31
CA TYR A 107 -4.26 11.22 -9.65
C TYR A 107 -5.39 10.23 -9.97
N GLN A 108 -6.23 10.57 -10.95
CA GLN A 108 -7.40 9.75 -11.31
C GLN A 108 -7.41 9.35 -12.79
N ARG A 109 -6.74 10.13 -13.65
CA ARG A 109 -6.70 9.88 -15.09
C ARG A 109 -5.28 9.58 -15.53
N GLU A 110 -5.17 8.66 -16.47
CA GLU A 110 -3.91 8.40 -17.17
C GLU A 110 -3.30 9.71 -17.71
N GLY A 111 -2.01 9.91 -17.45
CA GLY A 111 -1.28 11.09 -17.89
C GLY A 111 -1.66 12.41 -17.19
N GLU A 112 -2.51 12.40 -16.17
CA GLU A 112 -2.80 13.57 -15.33
C GLU A 112 -1.55 14.07 -14.59
N VAL A 113 -0.70 13.13 -14.17
CA VAL A 113 0.61 13.38 -13.58
C VAL A 113 1.67 12.77 -14.49
N SER A 114 2.85 13.40 -14.56
CA SER A 114 4.00 12.87 -15.30
C SER A 114 5.24 12.83 -14.42
N CYS A 115 6.07 11.80 -14.60
CA CYS A 115 7.41 11.73 -14.04
C CYS A 115 8.45 11.91 -15.15
N ALA A 116 9.33 12.91 -15.00
CA ALA A 116 10.37 13.22 -15.98
C ALA A 116 9.87 13.38 -17.43
N GLY A 117 8.65 13.90 -17.60
CA GLY A 117 8.01 14.11 -18.91
C GLY A 117 7.28 12.87 -19.45
N GLN A 118 7.33 11.73 -18.76
CA GLN A 118 6.55 10.55 -19.11
C GLN A 118 5.21 10.56 -18.34
N PRO A 119 4.06 10.46 -19.04
CA PRO A 119 2.75 10.38 -18.39
C PRO A 119 2.65 9.08 -17.57
N LEU A 120 2.08 9.17 -16.36
CA LEU A 120 1.89 8.00 -15.51
C LEU A 120 0.65 7.17 -15.95
N PRO A 121 0.76 5.83 -15.97
CA PRO A 121 -0.35 4.95 -16.32
C PRO A 121 -1.41 4.87 -15.21
N ARG A 122 -2.57 4.30 -15.51
CA ARG A 122 -3.54 3.86 -14.48
C ARG A 122 -3.00 2.67 -13.69
N ASN A 123 -3.66 2.35 -12.58
CA ASN A 123 -3.36 1.18 -11.73
C ASN A 123 -1.90 1.15 -11.25
N ASN A 124 -1.39 2.30 -10.83
CA ASN A 124 0.02 2.46 -10.52
C ASN A 124 0.23 3.35 -9.29
N ALA A 125 1.32 3.10 -8.57
CA ALA A 125 1.96 4.03 -7.66
C ALA A 125 3.43 4.16 -8.08
N VAL A 126 4.05 5.31 -7.82
CA VAL A 126 5.45 5.53 -8.20
C VAL A 126 6.08 6.67 -7.39
N TYR A 127 7.32 6.47 -6.96
CA TYR A 127 8.22 7.54 -6.58
C TYR A 127 8.95 8.14 -7.79
N CYS A 128 8.72 9.42 -8.04
CA CYS A 128 9.42 10.16 -9.09
C CYS A 128 10.65 10.91 -8.55
N SER A 129 11.84 10.37 -8.78
CA SER A 129 13.10 10.97 -8.32
C SER A 129 13.37 12.39 -8.84
N ARG A 130 13.06 12.68 -10.12
CA ARG A 130 13.28 14.01 -10.72
C ARG A 130 12.41 15.10 -10.08
N GLY A 131 11.22 14.73 -9.62
CA GLY A 131 10.26 15.64 -9.00
C GLY A 131 10.21 15.54 -7.47
N ASP A 132 10.89 14.56 -6.88
CA ASP A 132 10.79 14.15 -5.47
C ASP A 132 9.32 14.12 -4.99
N PHE A 133 8.52 13.26 -5.60
CA PHE A 133 7.13 13.06 -5.18
C PHE A 133 6.72 11.60 -5.35
N ILE A 134 5.81 11.14 -4.49
CA ILE A 134 5.06 9.90 -4.74
C ILE A 134 3.77 10.28 -5.46
N ALA A 135 3.39 9.54 -6.49
CA ALA A 135 2.08 9.65 -7.13
C ALA A 135 1.37 8.30 -7.15
N TYR A 136 0.05 8.30 -7.00
CA TYR A 136 -0.75 7.07 -6.97
C TYR A 136 -2.12 7.27 -7.63
N ASP A 137 -2.57 6.25 -8.37
CA ASP A 137 -3.92 6.22 -8.95
C ASP A 137 -4.93 5.96 -7.84
N VAL A 138 -5.72 6.98 -7.50
CA VAL A 138 -6.73 6.92 -6.43
C VAL A 138 -7.80 5.87 -6.71
N ASN A 139 -8.20 5.70 -7.98
CA ASN A 139 -9.28 4.76 -8.29
C ASN A 139 -8.85 3.32 -8.02
N TRP A 140 -7.64 2.99 -8.45
CA TRP A 140 -7.05 1.68 -8.19
C TRP A 140 -6.76 1.49 -6.71
N SER A 141 -6.16 2.48 -6.05
CA SER A 141 -5.79 2.37 -4.64
C SER A 141 -7.01 2.20 -3.73
N VAL A 142 -8.11 2.93 -3.98
CA VAL A 142 -9.38 2.74 -3.26
C VAL A 142 -10.00 1.37 -3.57
N SER A 143 -9.84 0.88 -4.80
CA SER A 143 -10.31 -0.45 -5.19
C SER A 143 -9.53 -1.56 -4.48
N ALA A 144 -8.21 -1.44 -4.38
CA ALA A 144 -7.34 -2.36 -3.65
C ALA A 144 -7.64 -2.30 -2.15
N PHE A 145 -7.74 -1.10 -1.58
CA PHE A 145 -8.15 -0.87 -0.19
C PHE A 145 -9.46 -1.58 0.18
N ARG A 146 -10.42 -1.63 -0.76
CA ARG A 146 -11.72 -2.30 -0.56
C ARG A 146 -11.68 -3.82 -0.70
N GLN A 147 -10.75 -4.35 -1.50
CA GLN A 147 -10.71 -5.76 -1.86
C GLN A 147 -9.69 -6.55 -1.05
N VAL A 148 -8.54 -5.93 -0.76
CA VAL A 148 -7.43 -6.50 0.01
C VAL A 148 -7.54 -6.11 1.47
N GLY A 149 -7.89 -4.84 1.74
CA GLY A 149 -7.99 -4.28 3.09
C GLY A 149 -7.13 -3.04 3.26
N ASP A 150 -7.20 -2.45 4.46
CA ASP A 150 -6.64 -1.13 4.73
C ASP A 150 -5.13 -1.16 4.97
N ALA A 151 -4.60 -2.27 5.49
CA ALA A 151 -3.17 -2.43 5.69
C ALA A 151 -2.40 -2.29 4.37
N PHE A 152 -2.99 -2.69 3.24
CA PHE A 152 -2.36 -2.61 1.92
C PHE A 152 -1.81 -1.21 1.59
N VAL A 153 -2.49 -0.11 1.97
CA VAL A 153 -2.00 1.24 1.62
C VAL A 153 -0.73 1.61 2.39
N PHE A 154 -0.53 1.04 3.58
CA PHE A 154 0.70 1.24 4.35
C PHE A 154 1.89 0.55 3.67
N TYR A 155 1.68 -0.63 3.09
CA TYR A 155 2.68 -1.29 2.25
C TYR A 155 2.93 -0.49 0.96
N LEU A 156 1.87 -0.13 0.22
CA LEU A 156 1.97 0.60 -1.05
C LEU A 156 2.78 1.88 -0.90
N LEU A 157 2.42 2.72 0.08
CA LEU A 157 3.12 3.99 0.32
C LEU A 157 4.52 3.75 0.90
N GLY A 158 4.69 2.73 1.75
CA GLY A 158 6.00 2.36 2.30
C GLY A 158 6.99 1.92 1.22
N HIS A 159 6.55 1.15 0.23
CA HIS A 159 7.34 0.74 -0.93
C HIS A 159 7.81 1.95 -1.75
N GLU A 160 6.88 2.86 -2.12
CA GLU A 160 7.26 4.06 -2.85
C GLU A 160 8.16 4.99 -2.01
N TYR A 161 7.95 5.06 -0.71
CA TYR A 161 8.83 5.81 0.18
C TYR A 161 10.25 5.22 0.20
N ALA A 162 10.37 3.89 0.15
CA ALA A 162 11.65 3.20 0.11
C ALA A 162 12.46 3.55 -1.14
N HIS A 163 11.84 3.73 -2.31
CA HIS A 163 12.52 4.28 -3.49
C HIS A 163 13.08 5.68 -3.24
N GLY A 164 12.34 6.53 -2.54
CA GLY A 164 12.83 7.83 -2.09
C GLY A 164 14.06 7.71 -1.19
N ILE A 165 14.06 6.74 -0.28
CA ILE A 165 15.21 6.47 0.60
C ILE A 165 16.40 5.92 -0.18
N GLN A 166 16.19 5.02 -1.13
CA GLN A 166 17.26 4.52 -2.00
C GLN A 166 17.97 5.68 -2.72
N VAL A 167 17.21 6.67 -3.22
CA VAL A 167 17.80 7.89 -3.80
C VAL A 167 18.59 8.70 -2.78
N ARG A 168 18.08 8.88 -1.55
CA ARG A 168 18.76 9.64 -0.49
C ARG A 168 20.05 8.98 -0.03
N LEU A 169 20.09 7.65 -0.04
CA LEU A 169 21.25 6.85 0.32
C LEU A 169 22.21 6.61 -0.87
N GLY A 170 21.84 7.04 -2.08
CA GLY A 170 22.64 6.81 -3.29
C GLY A 170 22.72 5.34 -3.72
N LEU A 171 21.76 4.52 -3.28
CA LEU A 171 21.68 3.10 -3.61
C LEU A 171 21.32 2.93 -5.08
N ARG A 172 22.07 2.04 -5.75
CA ARG A 172 21.83 1.68 -7.14
C ARG A 172 21.95 0.17 -7.27
N ALA A 173 21.00 -0.40 -8.01
CA ALA A 173 21.07 -1.77 -8.46
C ALA A 173 21.41 -1.83 -9.95
N ASP A 174 21.95 -2.98 -10.39
CA ASP A 174 22.23 -3.23 -11.80
C ASP A 174 20.94 -3.53 -12.58
N PHE A 175 19.93 -4.07 -11.90
CA PHE A 175 18.64 -4.45 -12.47
C PHE A 175 17.48 -3.87 -11.68
N THR A 176 16.35 -3.59 -12.35
CA THR A 176 15.15 -3.04 -11.70
C THR A 176 14.64 -3.98 -10.61
N ILE A 177 14.59 -5.29 -10.87
CA ILE A 177 14.13 -6.28 -9.88
C ILE A 177 14.88 -6.21 -8.55
N GLN A 178 16.18 -5.93 -8.57
CA GLN A 178 16.97 -5.80 -7.34
C GLN A 178 16.59 -4.54 -6.56
N GLN A 179 16.30 -3.45 -7.27
CA GLN A 179 15.84 -2.19 -6.68
C GLN A 179 14.45 -2.37 -6.05
N GLU A 180 13.54 -3.03 -6.76
CA GLU A 180 12.16 -3.32 -6.38
C GLU A 180 12.10 -4.24 -5.15
N LEU A 181 12.82 -5.36 -5.17
CA LEU A 181 12.88 -6.29 -4.04
C LEU A 181 13.55 -5.68 -2.80
N GLN A 182 14.53 -4.78 -2.98
CA GLN A 182 15.07 -4.00 -1.86
C GLN A 182 14.03 -3.03 -1.31
N ALA A 183 13.23 -2.38 -2.16
CA ALA A 183 12.14 -1.49 -1.72
C ALA A 183 11.06 -2.27 -0.95
N ASP A 184 10.68 -3.47 -1.40
CA ASP A 184 9.78 -4.37 -0.67
C ASP A 184 10.33 -4.71 0.72
N CYS A 185 11.62 -5.07 0.82
CA CYS A 185 12.25 -5.32 2.11
C CYS A 185 12.26 -4.10 3.02
N MET A 186 12.60 -2.92 2.48
CA MET A 186 12.60 -1.67 3.25
C MET A 186 11.21 -1.28 3.73
N ALA A 187 10.16 -1.52 2.93
CA ALA A 187 8.77 -1.35 3.33
C ALA A 187 8.41 -2.30 4.48
N GLY A 188 8.81 -3.56 4.37
CA GLY A 188 8.68 -4.54 5.44
C GLY A 188 9.36 -4.08 6.73
N ALA A 189 10.62 -3.66 6.66
CA ALA A 189 11.38 -3.18 7.82
C ALA A 189 10.71 -1.98 8.50
N TYR A 190 10.27 -0.99 7.72
CA TYR A 190 9.49 0.14 8.20
C TYR A 190 8.23 -0.31 8.98
N LEU A 191 7.42 -1.18 8.39
CA LEU A 191 6.19 -1.65 9.04
C LEU A 191 6.48 -2.48 10.28
N GLY A 192 7.37 -3.46 10.16
CA GLY A 192 7.73 -4.34 11.26
C GLY A 192 8.32 -3.58 12.45
N ASP A 193 9.15 -2.58 12.21
CA ASP A 193 9.72 -1.75 13.27
C ASP A 193 8.68 -0.82 13.89
N SER A 194 7.79 -0.24 13.09
CA SER A 194 6.68 0.59 13.59
C SER A 194 5.70 -0.21 14.44
N VAL A 195 5.52 -1.50 14.13
CA VAL A 195 4.73 -2.42 14.95
C VAL A 195 5.45 -2.76 16.26
N ARG A 196 6.74 -3.07 16.18
CA ARG A 196 7.56 -3.39 17.37
C ARG A 196 7.68 -2.22 18.34
N ASP A 197 7.77 -0.99 17.84
CA ASP A 197 7.89 0.21 18.68
C ASP A 197 6.54 0.79 19.13
N GLY A 198 5.43 0.22 18.65
CA GLY A 198 4.07 0.60 19.01
C GLY A 198 3.55 1.86 18.32
N THR A 199 4.24 2.39 17.32
CA THR A 199 3.74 3.52 16.51
C THR A 199 2.61 3.09 15.57
N LEU A 200 2.69 1.87 15.03
CA LEU A 200 1.67 1.22 14.23
C LEU A 200 1.12 0.04 15.01
N LYS A 201 -0.20 -0.11 15.05
CA LYS A 201 -0.84 -1.32 15.55
C LYS A 201 -1.54 -2.01 14.39
N LEU A 202 -1.18 -3.27 14.16
CA LEU A 202 -1.91 -4.15 13.25
C LEU A 202 -3.06 -4.83 13.97
N ASP A 203 -4.14 -5.01 13.25
CA ASP A 203 -5.29 -5.79 13.64
C ASP A 203 -5.18 -7.24 13.12
N ALA A 204 -6.18 -8.06 13.45
CA ALA A 204 -6.22 -9.45 13.03
C ALA A 204 -6.62 -9.53 11.55
N GLY A 205 -5.68 -9.91 10.70
CA GLY A 205 -5.89 -10.04 9.25
C GLY A 205 -4.86 -9.27 8.43
N ASP A 206 -4.33 -8.17 8.95
CA ASP A 206 -3.45 -7.25 8.22
C ASP A 206 -2.17 -7.90 7.66
N LEU A 207 -1.62 -8.89 8.37
CA LEU A 207 -0.47 -9.64 7.86
C LEU A 207 -0.82 -10.53 6.66
N ASP A 208 -2.07 -10.96 6.54
CA ASP A 208 -2.57 -11.67 5.37
C ASP A 208 -2.95 -10.68 4.27
N GLU A 209 -3.48 -9.50 4.60
CA GLU A 209 -3.70 -8.41 3.63
C GLU A 209 -2.40 -7.98 2.94
N PHE A 210 -1.28 -7.88 3.68
CA PHE A 210 0.03 -7.62 3.06
C PHE A 210 0.40 -8.71 2.06
N ARG A 211 0.19 -9.99 2.40
CA ARG A 211 0.45 -11.12 1.48
C ARG A 211 -0.43 -11.03 0.25
N GLU A 212 -1.73 -10.84 0.43
CA GLU A 212 -2.69 -10.74 -0.68
C GLU A 212 -2.38 -9.55 -1.60
N GLY A 213 -2.01 -8.41 -1.02
CA GLY A 213 -1.54 -7.25 -1.77
C GLY A 213 -0.29 -7.53 -2.59
N LEU A 214 0.71 -8.16 -1.99
CA LEU A 214 1.96 -8.58 -2.65
C LEU A 214 1.73 -9.61 -3.76
N LEU A 215 0.78 -10.52 -3.57
CA LEU A 215 0.34 -11.45 -4.62
C LEU A 215 -0.27 -10.71 -5.81
N ALA A 216 -1.04 -9.65 -5.56
CA ALA A 216 -1.71 -8.88 -6.61
C ALA A 216 -0.78 -7.97 -7.43
N VAL A 217 0.42 -7.66 -6.92
CA VAL A 217 1.40 -6.76 -7.57
C VAL A 217 2.66 -7.47 -8.05
N GLY A 218 2.74 -8.80 -7.97
CA GLY A 218 3.85 -9.57 -8.50
C GLY A 218 3.83 -9.66 -10.03
N ASP A 219 5.01 -9.76 -10.65
CA ASP A 219 5.13 -10.06 -12.07
C ASP A 219 4.65 -11.49 -12.38
N ASP A 220 4.27 -11.72 -13.64
CA ASP A 220 4.07 -13.07 -14.18
C ASP A 220 5.37 -13.89 -14.00
N PRO A 221 5.28 -15.18 -13.58
CA PRO A 221 6.46 -16.05 -13.44
C PRO A 221 7.37 -16.11 -14.67
N ASP A 222 6.83 -15.87 -15.87
CA ASP A 222 7.59 -15.87 -17.13
C ASP A 222 8.28 -14.52 -17.42
N GLN A 223 8.05 -13.48 -16.62
CA GLN A 223 8.71 -12.18 -16.76
C GLN A 223 10.24 -12.33 -16.55
N PRO A 224 11.08 -11.97 -17.53
CA PRO A 224 12.52 -12.11 -17.38
C PRO A 224 13.05 -11.19 -16.27
N TRP A 225 13.77 -11.75 -15.31
CA TRP A 225 14.28 -10.98 -14.16
C TRP A 225 15.20 -9.81 -14.55
N PHE A 226 15.90 -9.90 -15.69
CA PHE A 226 16.81 -8.86 -16.19
C PHE A 226 16.13 -7.79 -17.04
N ALA A 227 14.83 -7.95 -17.35
CA ALA A 227 14.11 -6.97 -18.14
C ALA A 227 13.92 -5.68 -17.34
N GLU A 228 14.02 -4.55 -18.04
CA GLU A 228 13.70 -3.25 -17.47
C GLU A 228 12.21 -3.23 -17.09
N GLY A 229 11.92 -2.80 -15.85
CA GLY A 229 10.56 -2.78 -15.31
C GLY A 229 10.10 -4.10 -14.70
N SER A 230 10.99 -5.09 -14.54
CA SER A 230 10.69 -6.25 -13.71
C SER A 230 10.72 -5.86 -12.23
N HIS A 231 9.66 -6.21 -11.52
CA HIS A 231 9.44 -6.05 -10.07
C HIS A 231 9.78 -7.31 -9.28
N GLY A 232 9.68 -8.48 -9.93
CA GLY A 232 9.86 -9.80 -9.32
C GLY A 232 8.54 -10.53 -9.13
N THR A 233 8.63 -11.85 -8.97
CA THR A 233 7.45 -12.68 -8.75
C THR A 233 6.81 -12.38 -7.41
N ALA A 234 5.51 -12.66 -7.28
CA ALA A 234 4.80 -12.51 -6.03
C ALA A 234 5.49 -13.20 -4.83
N GLU A 235 6.07 -14.39 -5.05
CA GLU A 235 6.84 -15.11 -4.03
C GLU A 235 8.11 -14.33 -3.62
N GLN A 236 8.88 -13.84 -4.59
CA GLN A 236 10.09 -13.05 -4.31
C GLN A 236 9.76 -11.78 -3.52
N ARG A 237 8.75 -11.03 -3.99
CA ARG A 237 8.32 -9.78 -3.34
C ARG A 237 7.86 -10.04 -1.90
N THR A 238 7.05 -11.09 -1.71
CA THR A 238 6.59 -11.52 -0.38
C THR A 238 7.74 -11.90 0.54
N ASP A 239 8.67 -12.71 0.06
CA ASP A 239 9.85 -13.11 0.82
C ASP A 239 10.70 -11.92 1.25
N TRP A 240 10.97 -10.97 0.35
CA TRP A 240 11.78 -9.80 0.67
C TRP A 240 11.06 -8.88 1.65
N PHE A 241 9.76 -8.65 1.48
CA PHE A 241 8.94 -7.92 2.42
C PHE A 241 9.01 -8.51 3.84
N PHE A 242 8.70 -9.80 3.99
CA PHE A 242 8.65 -10.43 5.32
C PHE A 242 10.03 -10.55 5.97
N ARG A 243 11.12 -10.71 5.18
CA ARG A 243 12.48 -10.62 5.71
C ARG A 243 12.74 -9.28 6.39
N GLY A 244 12.38 -8.18 5.73
CA GLY A 244 12.49 -6.84 6.32
C GLY A 244 11.58 -6.69 7.53
N TYR A 245 10.33 -7.13 7.41
CA TYR A 245 9.36 -7.09 8.51
C TYR A 245 9.88 -7.76 9.77
N GLU A 246 10.46 -8.95 9.66
CA GLU A 246 10.95 -9.72 10.80
C GLU A 246 12.33 -9.26 11.32
N ARG A 247 13.22 -8.85 10.41
CA ARG A 247 14.65 -8.65 10.71
C ARG A 247 15.15 -7.22 10.54
N SER A 248 14.24 -6.27 10.31
CA SER A 248 14.56 -4.85 10.08
C SER A 248 15.52 -4.66 8.87
N LEU A 249 16.17 -3.50 8.79
CA LEU A 249 16.97 -3.07 7.63
C LEU A 249 18.21 -3.93 7.36
N ASP A 250 18.72 -4.65 8.38
CA ASP A 250 19.86 -5.56 8.21
C ASP A 250 19.59 -6.65 7.15
N ALA A 251 18.32 -7.03 6.98
CA ALA A 251 17.93 -8.01 5.96
C ALA A 251 17.82 -7.42 4.54
N CYS A 252 17.87 -6.10 4.39
CA CYS A 252 17.65 -5.39 3.12
C CYS A 252 18.96 -5.02 2.40
N ASN A 253 20.07 -5.66 2.80
CA ASN A 253 21.43 -5.33 2.36
C ASN A 253 21.83 -3.88 2.73
N LEU A 254 21.38 -3.41 3.89
CA LEU A 254 21.71 -2.09 4.46
C LEU A 254 22.52 -2.18 5.76
N GLY A 255 22.98 -3.38 6.13
CA GLY A 255 23.81 -3.68 7.30
C GLY A 255 25.29 -3.85 6.99
#